data_AF-A0A918EBM4-F1
#
_entry.id   AF-A0A918EBM4-F1
#
_cell.length_a   1.000
_cell.length_b   1.000
_cell.length_c   1.000
_cell.angle_alpha   90.00
_cell.angle_beta   90.00
_cell.angle_gamma   90.00
#
_symmetry.space_group_name_H-M   'P 1'
#
loop_
_entity.id
_entity.type
_entity.pdbx_description
1 polymer ?
#
loop_
_entity_poly.entity_id
_entity_poly.type
_entity_poly.pdbx_seq_one_letter_code
_entity_poly.pdbx_strand_id
1 'polypeptide(L)'
;MVVVADQVSRYLDFLDEYLRQHPDEREGQAHYNALRTLWPHLQHEIAGTERDCFSLDRNLPAFLAWVEEALAADQRVAEDEAADAVQT
;
A
#
# COMPACT_ATOMS: atom_id res chain seq x y z
N MET A 1 3.35 -21.54 -14.21
CA MET A 1 3.63 -21.17 -12.82
C MET A 1 2.99 -19.79 -12.63
N VAL A 2 1.79 -19.74 -12.06
CA VAL A 2 1.11 -18.46 -11.82
C VAL A 2 1.88 -17.80 -10.69
N VAL A 3 2.63 -16.75 -10.99
CA VAL A 3 3.21 -15.90 -9.95
C VAL A 3 2.02 -15.21 -9.32
N VAL A 4 1.64 -15.62 -8.10
CA VAL A 4 0.76 -14.82 -7.28
C VAL A 4 1.52 -13.52 -7.05
N ALA A 5 1.12 -12.44 -7.71
CA ALA A 5 1.74 -11.15 -7.50
C ALA A 5 1.51 -10.79 -6.03
N ASP A 6 2.60 -10.66 -5.28
CA ASP A 6 2.57 -10.16 -3.90
C ASP A 6 1.91 -8.77 -3.88
N GLN A 7 1.26 -8.43 -2.77
CA GLN A 7 0.54 -7.17 -2.60
C GLN A 7 1.42 -5.95 -2.90
N VAL A 8 2.73 -6.02 -2.61
CA VAL A 8 3.70 -4.98 -2.96
C VAL A 8 3.82 -4.80 -4.48
N SER A 9 3.83 -5.87 -5.26
CA SER A 9 3.87 -5.77 -6.73
C SER A 9 2.59 -5.11 -7.26
N ARG A 10 1.43 -5.50 -6.71
CA ARG A 10 0.15 -4.87 -7.06
C ARG A 10 0.14 -3.37 -6.71
N TYR A 11 0.75 -2.98 -5.60
CA TYR A 11 0.89 -1.59 -5.21
C TYR A 11 1.72 -0.81 -6.23
N LEU A 12 2.90 -1.33 -6.62
CA LEU A 12 3.78 -0.68 -7.58
C LEU A 12 3.15 -0.55 -8.98
N ASP A 13 2.49 -1.60 -9.46
CA ASP A 13 1.80 -1.58 -10.75
C ASP A 13 0.69 -0.52 -10.77
N PHE A 14 -0.08 -0.41 -9.68
CA PHE A 14 -1.12 0.60 -9.57
C PHE A 14 -0.55 2.01 -9.43
N LEU A 15 0.52 2.18 -8.65
CA LEU A 15 1.20 3.46 -8.48
C LEU A 15 1.74 3.99 -9.82
N ASP A 16 2.32 3.15 -10.65
CA ASP A 16 2.83 3.55 -11.97
C ASP A 16 1.71 4.08 -12.87
N GLU A 17 0.56 3.37 -12.91
CA GLU A 17 -0.62 3.84 -13.62
C GLU A 17 -1.17 5.15 -13.01
N TYR A 18 -1.22 5.24 -11.68
CA TYR A 18 -1.71 6.41 -10.96
C TYR A 18 -0.87 7.65 -11.26
N LEU A 19 0.46 7.54 -11.22
CA LEU A 19 1.38 8.63 -11.57
C LEU A 19 1.21 9.09 -13.02
N ARG A 20 0.93 8.17 -13.95
CA ARG A 20 0.64 8.51 -15.35
C ARG A 20 -0.66 9.30 -15.49
N GLN A 21 -1.66 9.05 -14.66
CA GLN A 21 -2.95 9.77 -14.65
C GLN A 21 -2.91 11.08 -13.87
N HIS A 22 -2.00 11.19 -12.90
CA HIS A 22 -1.89 12.31 -11.97
C HIS A 22 -0.46 12.92 -11.96
N PRO A 23 0.06 13.41 -13.11
CA PRO A 23 1.44 13.86 -13.23
C PRO A 23 1.76 15.13 -12.42
N ASP A 24 0.74 15.88 -12.02
CA ASP A 24 0.88 17.11 -11.24
C ASP A 24 0.93 16.87 -9.72
N GLU A 25 0.70 15.64 -9.26
CA GLU A 25 0.77 15.31 -7.84
C GLU A 25 2.21 15.22 -7.35
N ARG A 26 2.45 15.67 -6.12
CA ARG A 26 3.73 15.44 -5.45
C ARG A 26 3.91 13.96 -5.18
N GLU A 27 5.15 13.50 -5.18
CA GLU A 27 5.49 12.07 -5.04
C GLU A 27 4.84 11.45 -3.79
N GLY A 28 5.04 12.03 -2.60
CA GLY A 28 4.45 11.51 -1.36
C GLY A 28 2.92 11.53 -1.37
N GLN A 29 2.31 12.56 -1.96
CA GLN A 29 0.87 12.64 -2.17
C GLN A 29 0.37 11.49 -3.07
N ALA A 30 1.03 11.23 -4.19
CA ALA A 30 0.66 10.16 -5.11
C ALA A 30 0.79 8.79 -4.45
N HIS A 31 1.87 8.54 -3.71
CA HIS A 31 2.07 7.29 -2.95
C HIS A 31 0.96 7.05 -1.92
N TYR A 32 0.59 8.08 -1.15
CA TYR A 32 -0.51 8.00 -0.19
C TYR A 32 -1.85 7.76 -0.87
N ASN A 33 -2.15 8.50 -1.94
CA ASN A 33 -3.41 8.38 -2.66
C ASN A 33 -3.56 7.00 -3.33
N ALA A 34 -2.47 6.47 -3.89
CA ALA A 34 -2.43 5.14 -4.47
C ALA A 34 -2.74 4.07 -3.42
N LEU A 35 -2.08 4.13 -2.25
CA LEU A 35 -2.34 3.20 -1.15
C LEU A 35 -3.78 3.30 -0.66
N ARG A 36 -4.29 4.52 -0.42
CA ARG A 36 -5.67 4.76 0.04
C ARG A 36 -6.71 4.19 -0.93
N THR A 37 -6.41 4.16 -2.22
CA THR A 37 -7.32 3.63 -3.24
C THR A 37 -7.45 2.12 -3.16
N LEU A 38 -6.33 1.41 -2.96
CA LEU A 38 -6.31 -0.05 -2.94
C LEU A 38 -6.57 -0.65 -1.55
N TRP A 39 -6.06 0.00 -0.50
CA TRP A 39 -6.15 -0.45 0.90
C TRP A 39 -6.64 0.71 1.80
N PRO A 40 -7.93 1.11 1.70
CA PRO A 40 -8.46 2.26 2.42
C PRO A 40 -8.41 2.09 3.95
N HIS A 41 -8.37 0.87 4.48
CA HIS A 41 -8.23 0.61 5.91
C HIS A 41 -6.86 1.02 6.47
N LEU A 42 -5.80 0.97 5.66
CA LEU A 42 -4.44 1.28 6.08
C LEU A 42 -4.17 2.79 6.26
N GLN A 43 -5.02 3.66 5.70
CA GLN A 43 -4.82 5.13 5.78
C GLN A 43 -4.79 5.66 7.23
N HIS A 44 -5.49 4.98 8.14
CA HIS A 44 -5.65 5.40 9.53
C HIS A 44 -4.35 5.27 10.34
N GLU A 45 -3.39 4.48 9.87
CA GLU A 45 -2.10 4.27 10.51
C GLU A 45 -1.03 5.28 10.09
N ILE A 46 -1.35 6.16 9.14
CA ILE A 46 -0.39 7.04 8.47
C ILE A 46 -0.59 8.49 8.89
N ALA A 47 -1.82 8.99 8.82
CA ALA A 47 -2.12 10.41 8.98
C ALA A 47 -1.61 10.95 10.34
N GLY A 48 -0.80 12.00 10.31
CA GLY A 48 -0.24 12.61 11.52
C GLY A 48 0.93 11.84 12.17
N THR A 49 1.46 10.80 11.51
CA THR A 49 2.63 10.04 11.98
C THR A 49 3.91 10.44 11.24
N GLU A 50 5.04 9.88 11.64
CA GLU A 50 6.32 10.01 10.92
C GLU A 50 6.32 9.38 9.51
N ARG A 51 5.28 8.62 9.19
CA ARG A 51 5.07 7.97 7.89
C ARG A 51 4.16 8.78 6.98
N ASP A 52 3.65 9.93 7.44
CA ASP A 52 2.77 10.79 6.66
C ASP A 52 3.52 11.45 5.50
N CYS A 53 3.58 10.75 4.37
CA CYS A 53 4.17 11.23 3.12
C CYS A 53 3.21 12.16 2.34
N PHE A 54 1.91 12.16 2.66
CA PHE A 54 0.93 13.08 2.05
C PHE A 54 1.23 14.52 2.47
N SER A 55 1.41 14.73 3.77
CA SER A 55 1.73 16.04 4.35
C SER A 55 3.17 16.46 4.05
N LEU A 56 4.12 15.52 4.05
CA LEU A 56 5.56 15.80 3.94
C LEU A 56 6.27 14.74 3.08
N ASP A 57 6.67 15.08 1.86
CA ASP A 57 7.32 14.12 0.94
C ASP A 57 8.62 13.53 1.50
N ARG A 58 9.33 14.28 2.36
CA ARG A 58 10.55 13.77 3.02
C ARG A 58 10.32 12.52 3.87
N ASN A 59 9.07 12.23 4.24
CA ASN A 59 8.69 11.04 5.00
C ASN A 59 8.47 9.81 4.10
N LEU A 60 8.55 9.97 2.77
CA LEU A 60 8.35 8.88 1.81
C LEU A 60 9.21 7.63 2.10
N PRO A 61 10.50 7.73 2.48
CA PRO A 61 11.28 6.53 2.83
C PRO A 61 10.69 5.75 4.01
N ALA A 62 10.21 6.44 5.04
CA ALA A 62 9.57 5.82 6.21
C ALA A 62 8.22 5.20 5.84
N PHE A 63 7.47 5.88 4.96
CA PHE A 63 6.23 5.34 4.40
C PHE A 63 6.46 4.05 3.61
N LEU A 64 7.45 4.02 2.71
CA LEU A 64 7.72 2.85 1.86
C LEU A 64 8.13 1.62 2.69
N ALA A 65 9.01 1.82 3.67
CA ALA A 65 9.38 0.74 4.59
C ALA A 65 8.16 0.18 5.33
N TRP A 66 7.25 1.05 5.78
CA TRP A 66 6.02 0.61 6.42
C TRP A 66 5.03 -0.05 5.46
N VAL A 67 4.90 0.41 4.21
CA VAL A 67 4.02 -0.20 3.21
C VAL A 67 4.40 -1.66 2.95
N GLU A 68 5.69 -1.96 2.82
CA GLU A 68 6.17 -3.33 2.65
C GLU A 68 5.72 -4.23 3.82
N GLU A 69 5.89 -3.76 5.06
CA GLU A 69 5.47 -4.50 6.26
C GLU A 69 3.95 -4.66 6.35
N ALA A 70 3.19 -3.60 6.08
CA ALA A 70 1.73 -3.57 6.18
C ALA A 70 1.08 -4.50 5.15
N LEU A 71 1.53 -4.45 3.90
CA LEU A 71 1.01 -5.30 2.83
C LEU A 71 1.36 -6.78 3.04
N ALA A 72 2.55 -7.07 3.56
CA ALA A 72 2.90 -8.43 3.94
C ALA A 72 2.04 -8.95 5.10
N ALA A 73 1.66 -8.09 6.04
CA ALA A 73 0.75 -8.45 7.13
C ALA A 73 -0.68 -8.69 6.63
N ASP A 74 -1.18 -7.83 5.75
CA ASP A 74 -2.50 -7.95 5.13
C ASP A 74 -2.62 -9.24 4.31
N GLN A 75 -1.56 -9.61 3.57
CA GLN A 75 -1.52 -10.86 2.83
C GLN A 75 -1.64 -12.09 3.75
N ARG A 76 -0.91 -12.10 4.88
CA ARG A 76 -0.96 -13.21 5.84
C ARG A 76 -2.37 -13.37 6.44
N VAL A 77 -3.02 -12.26 6.79
CA VAL A 77 -4.39 -12.28 7.31
C VAL A 77 -5.34 -12.89 6.29
N ALA A 78 -5.24 -12.48 5.01
CA ALA A 78 -6.07 -13.03 3.95
C ALA A 78 -5.83 -14.53 3.71
N GLU A 79 -4.58 -14.99 3.82
CA GLU A 79 -4.22 -16.41 3.69
C GLU A 79 -4.76 -17.24 4.87
N ASP A 80 -4.67 -16.73 6.09
CA ASP A 80 -5.19 -17.38 7.30
C ASP A 80 -6.73 -17.50 7.25
N GLU A 81 -7.43 -16.44 6.84
CA GLU A 81 -8.89 -16.45 6.66
C GLU A 81 -9.32 -17.45 5.57
N ALA A 82 -8.58 -17.52 4.47
CA ALA A 82 -8.85 -18.48 3.40
C ALA A 82 -8.62 -19.93 3.85
N ALA A 83 -7.60 -20.18 4.69
CA ALA A 83 -7.31 -21.50 5.24
C ALA A 83 -8.41 -21.98 6.21
N ASP A 84 -8.93 -21.08 7.06
CA ASP A 84 -10.02 -21.40 8.00
C ASP A 84 -11.34 -21.68 7.26
N ALA A 85 -11.62 -20.94 6.18
CA ALA A 85 -12.80 -21.13 5.35
C ALA A 85 -12.83 -22.48 4.60
N VAL A 86 -11.67 -23.12 4.38
CA VAL A 86 -11.57 -24.43 3.70
C VAL A 86 -11.74 -25.61 4.68
N GLN A 87 -11.62 -25.38 5.99
CA GLN A 87 -11.77 -26.42 7.01
C GLN A 87 -13.21 -26.59 7.56
N THR A 88 -14.15 -25.73 7.16
CA THR A 88 -15.56 -25.76 7.59
C THR A 88 -16.47 -26.34 6.52
#